data_AF-A0A4Q2D5P2-F1
#
_entry.id   AF-A0A4Q2D5P2-F1
#
_cell.length_a   1.000
_cell.length_b   1.000
_cell.length_c   1.000
_cell.angle_alpha   90.00
_cell.angle_beta   90.00
_cell.angle_gamma   90.00
#
_symmetry.space_group_name_H-M   'P 1'
#
loop_
_entity.id
_entity.type
_entity.pdbx_description
1 polymer ?
#
loop_
_entity_poly.entity_id
_entity_poly.type
_entity_poly.pdbx_seq_one_letter_code
_entity_poly.pdbx_strand_id
1 'polypeptide(L)'
;MHDLRLRDYIKEAVEEDPLIFTRTIRTQMDTLVVRPFKKLQSNAGFDAGSFPHAVLIDGLDECSGEERQAELLSIIKHCLLDNDLPFRIFIASRPEWAIRSALNSETRGYLHPLTYHVQLSDKYDATDDIRRYLWRRLQDIGSRSHDLRARSQSWPTVEDIEKLVLAASGQFVYAATIVKYVSERRSSPVDRLQTVIDWTPEEGQLARPLAALDVLYASILSAAKESYEAVDTNRGRNFLLLLRAHHINSDGRVGGRKWDAQEFDEILNLERNAHEVLVFDLHSLVIFHPYPDIPGYLEMHFYHRSFSEFLDSETRSKNLFVTQIQVKAYVLEGLVQLINKVSLEPSSTRATFGSVSRESPVFALALYSNKGETLSGQQILALAHNDGWRKFDRTLSKTGRFALHIDLPAMMFSIMQRLKNELGEPGLADALKPCYNNWRKRIKTRLAEANREDLLSHLPPEEPEEGETEKGKEPQEESDSSAHKVLR
;
A
#
# COMPACT_ATOMS: atom_id res chain seq x y z
N MET A 1 12.27 -3.63 24.72
CA MET A 1 11.10 -4.21 25.42
C MET A 1 11.62 -4.85 26.72
N HIS A 2 11.63 -4.09 27.82
CA HIS A 2 12.61 -4.28 28.91
C HIS A 2 12.10 -5.02 30.16
N ASP A 3 10.82 -5.42 30.24
CA ASP A 3 10.29 -6.26 31.32
C ASP A 3 9.82 -7.63 30.78
N LEU A 4 10.50 -8.70 31.20
CA LEU A 4 10.23 -10.06 30.74
C LEU A 4 8.85 -10.57 31.17
N ARG A 5 8.30 -10.07 32.29
CA ARG A 5 6.99 -10.50 32.80
C ARG A 5 5.86 -10.00 31.92
N LEU A 6 5.96 -8.76 31.43
CA LEU A 6 4.98 -8.21 30.50
C LEU A 6 4.92 -9.02 29.21
N ARG A 7 6.09 -9.39 28.66
CA ARG A 7 6.18 -10.27 27.49
C ARG A 7 5.46 -11.59 27.75
N ASP A 8 5.67 -12.19 28.93
CA ASP A 8 5.09 -13.49 29.26
C ASP A 8 3.56 -13.40 29.42
N TYR A 9 3.02 -12.31 30.00
CA TYR A 9 1.57 -12.08 30.05
C TYR A 9 0.93 -11.84 28.68
N ILE A 10 1.63 -11.14 27.78
CA ILE A 10 1.17 -10.97 26.40
C ILE A 10 1.16 -12.33 25.68
N LYS A 11 2.21 -13.14 25.88
CA LYS A 11 2.30 -14.49 25.30
C LYS A 11 1.15 -15.39 25.78
N GLU A 12 0.89 -15.40 27.09
CA GLU A 12 -0.23 -16.14 27.69
C GLU A 12 -1.57 -15.72 27.04
N ALA A 13 -1.81 -14.41 26.90
CA ALA A 13 -3.04 -13.91 26.29
C ALA A 13 -3.21 -14.34 24.81
N VAL A 14 -2.11 -14.43 24.06
CA VAL A 14 -2.13 -14.93 22.67
C VAL A 14 -2.32 -16.46 22.62
N GLU A 15 -1.76 -17.19 23.58
CA GLU A 15 -1.95 -18.65 23.70
C GLU A 15 -3.38 -19.02 24.10
N GLU A 16 -4.02 -18.21 24.96
CA GLU A 16 -5.43 -18.36 25.36
C GLU A 16 -6.42 -18.05 24.23
N ASP A 17 -6.12 -17.05 23.39
CA ASP A 17 -6.94 -16.66 22.24
C ASP A 17 -6.10 -16.57 20.96
N PRO A 18 -5.85 -17.69 20.26
CA PRO A 18 -5.07 -17.70 19.03
C PRO A 18 -5.66 -16.84 17.89
N LEU A 19 -6.95 -16.49 17.99
CA LEU A 19 -7.66 -15.66 17.01
C LEU A 19 -7.61 -14.16 17.35
N ILE A 20 -6.91 -13.74 18.41
CA ILE A 20 -6.91 -12.35 18.91
C ILE A 20 -6.61 -11.32 17.82
N PHE A 21 -5.69 -11.61 16.89
CA PHE A 21 -5.31 -10.70 15.79
C PHE A 21 -6.40 -10.52 14.72
N THR A 22 -7.46 -11.32 14.75
CA THR A 22 -8.63 -11.19 13.87
C THR A 22 -9.79 -10.44 14.54
N ARG A 23 -9.69 -10.17 15.85
CA ARG A 23 -10.73 -9.44 16.61
C ARG A 23 -10.62 -7.93 16.38
N THR A 24 -11.61 -7.18 16.88
CA THR A 24 -11.61 -5.72 16.80
C THR A 24 -10.38 -5.12 17.48
N ILE A 25 -9.94 -3.94 17.01
CA ILE A 25 -8.76 -3.24 17.56
C ILE A 25 -8.96 -2.97 19.05
N ARG A 26 -10.19 -2.65 19.48
CA ARG A 26 -10.52 -2.46 20.89
C ARG A 26 -10.27 -3.72 21.72
N THR A 27 -10.71 -4.89 21.24
CA THR A 27 -10.47 -6.17 21.94
C THR A 27 -8.98 -6.51 21.98
N GLN A 28 -8.26 -6.27 20.89
CA GLN A 28 -6.81 -6.45 20.86
C GLN A 28 -6.11 -5.55 21.88
N MET A 29 -6.46 -4.27 21.93
CA MET A 29 -5.87 -3.31 22.88
C MET A 29 -6.14 -3.71 24.34
N ASP A 30 -7.38 -4.07 24.66
CA ASP A 30 -7.72 -4.53 26.01
C ASP A 30 -6.95 -5.81 26.40
N THR A 31 -6.95 -6.80 25.51
CA THR A 31 -6.40 -8.14 25.80
C THR A 31 -4.88 -8.20 25.76
N LEU A 32 -4.24 -7.45 24.87
CA LEU A 32 -2.80 -7.50 24.63
C LEU A 32 -2.04 -6.35 25.31
N VAL A 33 -2.72 -5.29 25.75
CA VAL A 33 -2.07 -4.15 26.42
C VAL A 33 -2.66 -3.94 27.81
N VAL A 34 -3.96 -3.63 27.93
CA VAL A 34 -4.55 -3.23 29.21
C VAL A 34 -4.46 -4.34 30.26
N ARG A 35 -4.96 -5.54 29.95
CA ARG A 35 -4.97 -6.66 30.92
C ARG A 35 -3.55 -7.13 31.29
N PRO A 36 -2.61 -7.33 30.35
CA PRO A 36 -1.24 -7.68 30.70
C PRO A 36 -0.56 -6.64 31.60
N PHE A 37 -0.80 -5.35 31.36
CA PHE A 37 -0.27 -4.30 32.23
C PHE A 37 -0.91 -4.29 33.62
N LYS A 38 -2.23 -4.50 33.74
CA LYS A 38 -2.90 -4.62 35.05
C LYS A 38 -2.41 -5.83 35.84
N LYS A 39 -2.16 -6.97 35.17
CA LYS A 39 -1.49 -8.14 35.78
C LYS A 39 -0.10 -7.76 36.29
N LEU A 40 0.67 -7.03 35.48
CA LEU A 40 2.01 -6.56 35.87
C LEU A 40 1.98 -5.61 37.08
N GLN A 41 1.07 -4.64 37.11
CA GLN A 41 0.88 -3.69 38.21
C GLN A 41 0.49 -4.39 39.53
N SER A 42 -0.22 -5.52 39.43
CA SER A 42 -0.64 -6.30 40.60
C SER A 42 0.51 -7.11 41.24
N ASN A 43 1.67 -7.22 40.57
CA ASN A 43 2.81 -7.93 41.12
C ASN A 43 3.60 -7.09 42.13
N ALA A 44 3.97 -7.73 43.25
CA ALA A 44 4.89 -7.15 44.21
C ALA A 44 6.24 -6.81 43.53
N GLY A 45 6.69 -5.56 43.67
CA GLY A 45 7.95 -5.07 43.10
C GLY A 45 7.85 -4.52 41.67
N PHE A 46 6.65 -4.32 41.11
CA PHE A 46 6.50 -3.44 39.95
C PHE A 46 6.55 -1.98 40.38
N ASP A 47 7.57 -1.25 39.91
CA ASP A 47 7.65 0.19 40.07
C ASP A 47 7.16 0.87 38.78
N ALA A 48 5.95 1.40 38.83
CA ALA A 48 5.36 2.17 37.75
C ALA A 48 6.10 3.49 37.48
N GLY A 49 7.07 3.91 38.29
CA GLY A 49 7.89 5.11 38.02
C GLY A 49 9.04 4.85 37.04
N SER A 50 9.57 3.62 37.01
CA SER A 50 10.76 3.25 36.22
C SER A 50 10.46 2.56 34.89
N PHE A 51 9.19 2.24 34.61
CA PHE A 51 8.80 1.62 33.35
C PHE A 51 8.87 2.62 32.17
N PRO A 52 9.14 2.20 30.92
CA PRO A 52 9.09 3.10 29.77
C PRO A 52 7.64 3.49 29.46
N HIS A 53 7.29 4.76 29.70
CA HIS A 53 5.90 5.24 29.69
C HIS A 53 5.46 5.94 28.41
N ALA A 54 6.38 6.31 27.52
CA ALA A 54 6.02 7.11 26.35
C ALA A 54 5.50 6.22 25.21
N VAL A 55 4.30 6.55 24.71
CA VAL A 55 3.74 5.99 23.48
C VAL A 55 3.69 7.11 22.46
N LEU A 56 4.41 6.97 21.34
CA LEU A 56 4.42 7.93 20.25
C LEU A 56 3.59 7.38 19.10
N ILE A 57 2.59 8.14 18.68
CA ILE A 57 1.72 7.85 17.54
C ILE A 57 1.96 8.96 16.52
N ASP A 58 2.71 8.66 15.47
CA ASP A 58 3.00 9.59 14.38
C ASP A 58 2.07 9.29 13.19
N GLY A 59 1.42 10.32 12.66
CA GLY A 59 0.48 10.22 11.55
C GLY A 59 -0.85 9.54 11.91
N LEU A 60 -1.57 9.97 12.96
CA LEU A 60 -2.89 9.37 13.26
C LEU A 60 -3.89 9.51 12.09
N ASP A 61 -3.78 10.58 11.32
CA ASP A 61 -4.55 10.86 10.09
C ASP A 61 -4.26 9.88 8.95
N GLU A 62 -3.24 9.02 9.06
CA GLU A 62 -2.98 7.93 8.11
C GLU A 62 -3.98 6.78 8.23
N CYS A 63 -4.83 6.78 9.26
CA CYS A 63 -5.91 5.80 9.37
C CYS A 63 -6.87 5.92 8.18
N SER A 64 -7.39 4.78 7.72
CA SER A 64 -8.27 4.69 6.56
C SER A 64 -9.66 5.29 6.81
N GLY A 65 -9.74 6.62 6.78
CA GLY A 65 -10.97 7.40 6.95
C GLY A 65 -11.21 7.89 8.38
N GLU A 66 -12.08 8.91 8.49
CA GLU A 66 -12.39 9.60 9.74
C GLU A 66 -12.97 8.67 10.82
N GLU A 67 -13.76 7.67 10.43
CA GLU A 67 -14.35 6.70 11.36
C GLU A 67 -13.26 5.89 12.10
N ARG A 68 -12.21 5.47 11.37
CA ARG A 68 -11.09 4.71 11.94
C ARG A 68 -10.21 5.59 12.83
N GLN A 69 -10.05 6.86 12.46
CA GLN A 69 -9.37 7.85 13.31
C GLN A 69 -10.12 8.05 14.63
N ALA A 70 -11.45 8.24 14.55
CA ALA A 70 -12.30 8.41 15.72
C ALA A 70 -12.32 7.14 16.59
N GLU A 71 -12.38 5.95 15.98
CA GLU A 71 -12.28 4.66 16.68
C GLU A 71 -10.96 4.56 17.44
N LEU A 72 -9.83 4.87 16.80
CA LEU A 72 -8.52 4.81 17.43
C LEU A 72 -8.40 5.79 18.61
N LEU A 73 -8.85 7.04 18.44
CA LEU A 73 -8.89 8.04 19.52
C LEU A 73 -9.76 7.59 20.70
N SER A 74 -10.92 6.98 20.42
CA SER A 74 -11.80 6.40 21.45
C SER A 74 -11.12 5.24 22.18
N ILE A 75 -10.43 4.35 21.47
CA ILE A 75 -9.65 3.25 22.06
C ILE A 75 -8.53 3.79 22.93
N ILE A 76 -7.78 4.79 22.47
CA ILE A 76 -6.72 5.43 23.27
C ILE A 76 -7.28 5.95 24.59
N LYS A 77 -8.41 6.65 24.54
CA LYS A 77 -9.08 7.12 25.76
C LYS A 77 -9.45 5.95 26.67
N HIS A 78 -10.27 5.03 26.16
CA HIS A 78 -10.90 4.01 27.00
C HIS A 78 -9.96 2.92 27.46
N CYS A 79 -8.94 2.58 26.68
CA CYS A 79 -7.99 1.53 27.02
C CYS A 79 -6.78 2.10 27.77
N LEU A 80 -6.26 3.26 27.38
CA LEU A 80 -4.99 3.74 27.92
C LEU A 80 -5.16 4.85 28.97
N LEU A 81 -6.08 5.79 28.76
CA LEU A 81 -6.26 6.92 29.68
C LEU A 81 -7.22 6.63 30.84
N ASP A 82 -8.27 5.85 30.61
CA ASP A 82 -9.31 5.53 31.61
C ASP A 82 -8.92 4.34 32.55
N ASN A 83 -7.72 3.74 32.40
CA ASN A 83 -7.33 2.51 33.10
C ASN A 83 -6.16 2.65 34.10
N ASP A 84 -5.81 3.87 34.52
CA ASP A 84 -4.69 4.14 35.44
C ASP A 84 -3.36 3.51 34.99
N LEU A 85 -3.17 3.40 33.68
CA LEU A 85 -1.93 2.92 33.08
C LEU A 85 -0.90 4.05 33.11
N PRO A 86 0.40 3.74 33.27
CA PRO A 86 1.40 4.77 33.48
C PRO A 86 1.83 5.46 32.16
N PHE A 87 1.06 5.33 31.08
CA PHE A 87 1.44 5.80 29.76
C PHE A 87 1.26 7.31 29.58
N ARG A 88 2.22 7.92 28.89
CA ARG A 88 2.13 9.28 28.32
C ARG A 88 2.07 9.16 26.82
N ILE A 89 0.97 9.62 26.24
CA ILE A 89 0.68 9.42 24.82
C ILE A 89 0.95 10.72 24.09
N PHE A 90 1.81 10.66 23.08
CA PHE A 90 2.12 11.75 22.17
C PHE A 90 1.53 11.40 20.81
N ILE A 91 0.66 12.26 20.30
CA ILE A 91 0.03 12.09 19.00
C ILE A 91 0.48 13.25 18.10
N ALA A 92 1.11 12.92 16.98
CA ALA A 92 1.38 13.85 15.89
C ALA A 92 0.45 13.52 14.74
N SER A 93 -0.26 14.51 14.20
CA SER A 93 -1.24 14.29 13.14
C SER A 93 -1.65 15.60 12.47
N ARG A 94 -2.15 15.50 11.24
CA ARG A 94 -2.87 16.59 10.56
C ARG A 94 -4.20 16.88 11.28
N PRO A 95 -4.69 18.13 11.22
CA PRO A 95 -5.92 18.52 11.90
C PRO A 95 -7.17 18.08 11.10
N GLU A 96 -7.33 16.78 10.86
CA GLU A 96 -8.54 16.22 10.25
C GLU A 96 -9.75 16.33 11.18
N TRP A 97 -10.96 16.22 10.64
CA TRP A 97 -12.19 16.55 11.38
C TRP A 97 -12.37 15.69 12.65
N ALA A 98 -12.12 14.38 12.57
CA ALA A 98 -12.23 13.48 13.72
C ALA A 98 -11.28 13.88 14.88
N ILE A 99 -10.07 14.32 14.54
CA ILE A 99 -9.05 14.74 15.51
C ILE A 99 -9.41 16.11 16.08
N ARG A 100 -9.76 17.06 15.22
CA ARG A 100 -10.16 18.42 15.62
C ARG A 100 -11.36 18.37 16.56
N SER A 101 -12.39 17.60 16.22
CA SER A 101 -13.61 17.50 17.02
C SER A 101 -13.34 16.87 18.40
N ALA A 102 -12.47 15.85 18.47
CA ALA A 102 -12.08 15.22 19.72
C ALA A 102 -11.29 16.16 20.67
N LEU A 103 -10.47 17.05 20.12
CA LEU A 103 -9.59 17.97 20.86
C LEU A 103 -10.16 19.39 21.03
N ASN A 104 -11.32 19.69 20.44
CA ASN A 104 -11.86 21.05 20.39
C ASN A 104 -12.15 21.62 21.79
N SER A 105 -11.58 22.79 22.10
CA SER A 105 -11.76 23.47 23.38
C SER A 105 -13.13 24.13 23.56
N GLU A 106 -13.69 24.68 22.47
CA GLU A 106 -14.96 25.41 22.47
C GLU A 106 -16.14 24.45 22.65
N THR A 107 -16.15 23.34 21.90
CA THR A 107 -17.20 22.32 21.99
C THR A 107 -16.95 21.28 23.09
N ARG A 108 -15.87 21.44 23.87
CA ARG A 108 -15.41 20.49 24.89
C ARG A 108 -15.35 19.06 24.35
N GLY A 109 -14.57 18.88 23.29
CA GLY A 109 -14.27 17.58 22.72
C GLY A 109 -13.83 16.59 23.81
N TYR A 110 -14.19 15.32 23.64
CA TYR A 110 -14.08 14.32 24.71
C TYR A 110 -12.63 14.02 25.16
N LEU A 111 -11.62 14.43 24.39
CA LEU A 111 -10.20 14.37 24.76
C LEU A 111 -9.63 15.70 25.26
N HIS A 112 -10.30 16.83 25.02
CA HIS A 112 -9.80 18.15 25.39
C HIS A 112 -9.40 18.27 26.87
N PRO A 113 -10.17 17.78 27.86
CA PRO A 113 -9.79 17.88 29.27
C PRO A 113 -8.54 17.08 29.65
N LEU A 114 -8.16 16.10 28.82
CA LEU A 114 -7.10 15.13 29.09
C LEU A 114 -5.82 15.42 28.29
N THR A 115 -5.84 16.42 27.41
CA THR A 115 -4.79 16.62 26.42
C THR A 115 -4.16 18.01 26.51
N TYR A 116 -2.85 18.04 26.26
CA TYR A 116 -2.14 19.27 25.96
C TYR A 116 -1.97 19.35 24.45
N HIS A 117 -2.63 20.31 23.81
CA HIS A 117 -2.68 20.43 22.35
C HIS A 117 -1.75 21.56 21.88
N VAL A 118 -0.79 21.22 21.02
CA VAL A 118 0.12 22.17 20.34
C VAL A 118 -0.25 22.25 18.86
N GLN A 119 -0.77 23.40 18.43
CA GLN A 119 -1.13 23.62 17.03
C GLN A 119 0.06 24.22 16.27
N LEU A 120 0.54 23.50 15.25
CA LEU A 120 1.72 23.88 14.47
C LEU A 120 1.40 24.63 13.16
N SER A 121 0.14 24.68 12.71
CA SER A 121 -0.23 25.18 11.38
C SER A 121 -0.50 26.69 11.34
N ASP A 122 -1.47 27.18 12.11
CA ASP A 122 -2.07 28.50 11.85
C ASP A 122 -1.50 29.59 12.76
N LYS A 123 -0.76 29.20 13.80
CA LYS A 123 -0.25 30.10 14.85
C LYS A 123 1.27 30.17 14.90
N TYR A 124 1.96 29.33 14.14
CA TYR A 124 3.41 29.28 14.09
C TYR A 124 3.90 29.77 12.73
N ASP A 125 4.67 30.85 12.72
CA ASP A 125 5.34 31.32 11.51
C ASP A 125 6.69 30.62 11.36
N ALA A 126 6.74 29.65 10.45
CA ALA A 126 7.96 28.91 10.12
C ALA A 126 8.92 29.65 9.18
N THR A 127 8.59 30.86 8.73
CA THR A 127 9.33 31.60 7.70
C THR A 127 10.79 31.81 8.06
N ASP A 128 11.07 32.29 9.28
CA ASP A 128 12.44 32.56 9.74
C ASP A 128 13.27 31.28 9.89
N ASP A 129 12.65 30.19 10.35
CA ASP A 129 13.35 28.90 10.46
C ASP A 129 13.63 28.28 9.09
N ILE A 130 12.70 28.40 8.14
CA ILE A 130 12.90 27.96 6.75
C ILE A 130 14.04 28.74 6.11
N ARG A 131 14.08 30.07 6.29
CA ARG A 131 15.17 30.93 5.81
C ARG A 131 16.50 30.46 6.37
N ARG A 132 16.58 30.27 7.69
CA ARG A 132 17.80 29.82 8.37
C ARG A 132 18.22 28.42 7.92
N TYR A 133 17.26 27.53 7.72
CA TYR A 133 17.48 26.18 7.21
C TYR A 133 18.06 26.21 5.80
N LEU A 134 17.44 26.94 4.86
CA LEU A 134 17.90 27.05 3.48
C LEU A 134 19.31 27.62 3.40
N TRP A 135 19.58 28.75 4.07
CA TRP A 135 20.92 29.34 4.15
C TRP A 135 21.95 28.32 4.59
N ARG A 136 21.75 27.71 5.76
CA ARG A 136 22.72 26.80 6.36
C ARG A 136 22.96 25.57 5.49
N ARG A 137 21.89 24.99 4.94
CA ARG A 137 21.98 23.73 4.19
C ARG A 137 22.58 23.93 2.80
N LEU A 138 22.20 25.00 2.10
CA LEU A 138 22.77 25.32 0.80
C LEU A 138 24.25 25.69 0.94
N GLN A 139 24.62 26.53 1.92
CA GLN A 139 26.04 26.82 2.18
C GLN A 139 26.86 25.56 2.50
N ASP A 140 26.31 24.62 3.29
CA ASP A 140 26.96 23.33 3.57
C ASP A 140 27.17 22.51 2.27
N ILE A 141 26.15 22.45 1.40
CA ILE A 141 26.26 21.81 0.07
C ILE A 141 27.37 22.47 -0.76
N GLY A 142 27.39 23.80 -0.84
CA GLY A 142 28.38 24.55 -1.62
C GLY A 142 29.80 24.35 -1.11
N SER A 143 29.99 24.38 0.21
CA SER A 143 31.30 24.19 0.84
C SER A 143 31.96 22.84 0.52
N ARG A 144 31.14 21.81 0.28
CA ARG A 144 31.58 20.44 -0.05
C ARG A 144 31.55 20.15 -1.55
N SER A 145 31.05 21.08 -2.36
CA SER A 145 30.91 20.89 -3.81
C SER A 145 32.23 21.05 -4.55
N HIS A 146 32.37 20.32 -5.65
CA HIS A 146 33.46 20.52 -6.60
C HIS A 146 33.27 21.77 -7.46
N ASP A 147 32.03 22.28 -7.59
CA ASP A 147 31.74 23.52 -8.31
C ASP A 147 32.29 24.74 -7.55
N LEU A 148 33.20 25.49 -8.19
CA LEU A 148 33.81 26.70 -7.62
C LEU A 148 32.79 27.82 -7.40
N ARG A 149 31.74 27.91 -8.23
CA ARG A 149 30.68 28.93 -8.09
C ARG A 149 29.93 28.75 -6.77
N ALA A 150 29.68 27.50 -6.37
CA ALA A 150 29.00 27.14 -5.13
C ALA A 150 29.86 27.38 -3.87
N ARG A 151 31.20 27.47 -4.03
CA ARG A 151 32.13 27.80 -2.94
C ARG A 151 32.33 29.31 -2.75
N SER A 152 31.75 30.13 -3.61
CA SER A 152 31.75 31.58 -3.45
C SER A 152 30.97 31.99 -2.20
N GLN A 153 31.44 33.03 -1.50
CA GLN A 153 30.70 33.63 -0.39
C GLN A 153 29.37 34.27 -0.84
N SER A 154 29.23 34.54 -2.14
CA SER A 154 28.01 35.09 -2.74
C SER A 154 26.94 34.05 -3.05
N TRP A 155 27.21 32.75 -2.83
CA TRP A 155 26.27 31.66 -3.10
C TRP A 155 25.85 30.93 -1.80
N PRO A 156 24.56 30.66 -1.59
CA PRO A 156 23.41 31.14 -2.38
C PRO A 156 23.23 32.67 -2.27
N THR A 157 22.51 33.29 -3.21
CA THR A 157 22.21 34.72 -3.12
C THR A 157 21.08 34.98 -2.12
N VAL A 158 21.01 36.21 -1.58
CA VAL A 158 19.90 36.61 -0.69
C VAL A 158 18.57 36.55 -1.43
N GLU A 159 18.54 37.00 -2.68
CA GLU A 159 17.34 37.02 -3.52
C GLU A 159 16.80 35.61 -3.77
N ASP A 160 17.67 34.65 -4.11
CA ASP A 160 17.27 33.25 -4.29
C ASP A 160 16.64 32.69 -3.00
N ILE A 161 17.26 32.96 -1.84
CA ILE A 161 16.74 32.46 -0.57
C ILE A 161 15.38 33.06 -0.26
N GLU A 162 15.20 34.37 -0.38
CA GLU A 162 13.90 35.00 -0.07
C GLU A 162 12.80 34.53 -1.03
N LYS A 163 13.11 34.33 -2.32
CA LYS A 163 12.17 33.76 -3.28
C LYS A 163 11.70 32.37 -2.84
N LEU A 164 12.63 31.50 -2.43
CA LEU A 164 12.31 30.15 -1.97
C LEU A 164 11.55 30.14 -0.63
N VAL A 165 11.92 31.03 0.30
CA VAL A 165 11.24 31.17 1.60
C VAL A 165 9.78 31.57 1.39
N LEU A 166 9.53 32.53 0.51
CA LEU A 166 8.19 32.97 0.18
C LEU A 166 7.37 31.85 -0.48
N ALA A 167 7.96 31.16 -1.46
CA ALA A 167 7.31 30.05 -2.14
C ALA A 167 7.04 28.85 -1.21
N ALA A 168 7.85 28.66 -0.18
CA ALA A 168 7.63 27.61 0.81
C ALA A 168 6.31 27.81 1.59
N SER A 169 5.83 29.04 1.76
CA SER A 169 4.57 29.35 2.46
C SER A 169 4.44 28.59 3.80
N GLY A 170 5.51 28.62 4.61
CA GLY A 170 5.59 27.92 5.89
C GLY A 170 5.78 26.39 5.82
N GLN A 171 5.86 25.80 4.63
CA GLN A 171 5.98 24.35 4.46
C GLN A 171 7.44 23.90 4.40
N PHE A 172 7.92 23.35 5.50
CA PHE A 172 9.27 22.77 5.58
C PHE A 172 9.54 21.68 4.54
N VAL A 173 8.52 20.92 4.11
CA VAL A 173 8.67 19.90 3.06
C VAL A 173 9.15 20.51 1.74
N TYR A 174 8.73 21.72 1.40
CA TYR A 174 9.20 22.43 0.21
C TYR A 174 10.71 22.69 0.29
N ALA A 175 11.14 23.33 1.37
CA ALA A 175 12.56 23.65 1.60
C ALA A 175 13.43 22.39 1.69
N ALA A 176 12.97 21.34 2.38
CA ALA A 176 13.68 20.07 2.50
C ALA A 176 13.82 19.36 1.15
N THR A 177 12.78 19.40 0.31
CA THR A 177 12.80 18.82 -1.04
C THR A 177 13.83 19.54 -1.92
N ILE A 178 13.87 20.87 -1.88
CA ILE A 178 14.86 21.67 -2.62
C ILE A 178 16.28 21.33 -2.18
N VAL A 179 16.55 21.33 -0.88
CA VAL A 179 17.87 21.01 -0.35
C VAL A 179 18.32 19.61 -0.79
N LYS A 180 17.42 18.63 -0.77
CA LYS A 180 17.71 17.28 -1.28
C LYS A 180 17.99 17.30 -2.79
N TYR A 181 17.15 17.98 -3.58
CA TYR A 181 17.31 18.11 -5.02
C TYR A 181 18.66 18.73 -5.38
N VAL A 182 19.01 19.86 -4.77
CA VAL A 182 20.29 20.57 -4.99
C VAL A 182 21.50 19.77 -4.52
N SER A 183 21.34 18.89 -3.52
CA SER A 183 22.42 18.05 -2.99
C SER A 183 22.84 16.87 -3.88
N GLU A 184 22.29 16.74 -5.09
CA GLU A 184 22.70 15.68 -6.03
C GLU A 184 24.20 15.76 -6.32
N ARG A 185 24.89 14.65 -6.12
CA ARG A 185 26.36 14.60 -6.15
C ARG A 185 26.94 14.76 -7.54
N ARG A 186 26.21 14.32 -8.57
CA ARG A 186 26.68 14.31 -9.96
C ARG A 186 26.32 15.57 -10.73
N SER A 187 25.71 16.55 -10.09
CA SER A 187 25.27 17.80 -10.71
C SER A 187 25.89 19.01 -10.04
N SER A 188 25.96 20.12 -10.76
CA SER A 188 26.27 21.41 -10.15
C SER A 188 25.12 21.84 -9.22
N PRO A 189 25.40 22.13 -7.93
CA PRO A 189 24.37 22.66 -7.04
C PRO A 189 23.95 24.08 -7.43
N VAL A 190 24.80 24.84 -8.13
CA VAL A 190 24.43 26.17 -8.64
C VAL A 190 23.39 26.05 -9.74
N ASP A 191 23.62 25.16 -10.71
CA ASP A 191 22.71 25.00 -11.84
C ASP A 191 21.37 24.38 -11.39
N ARG A 192 21.41 23.43 -10.45
CA ARG A 192 20.19 22.87 -9.86
C ARG A 192 19.43 23.86 -9.01
N LEU A 193 20.11 24.72 -8.25
CA LEU A 193 19.44 25.79 -7.52
C LEU A 193 18.76 26.74 -8.50
N GLN A 194 19.45 27.14 -9.57
CA GLN A 194 18.87 27.99 -10.62
C GLN A 194 17.64 27.33 -11.26
N THR A 195 17.71 26.04 -11.58
CA THR A 195 16.55 25.29 -12.11
C THR A 195 15.35 25.36 -11.17
N VAL A 196 15.56 25.19 -9.86
CA VAL A 196 14.48 25.31 -8.86
C VAL A 196 13.94 26.74 -8.81
N ILE A 197 14.79 27.75 -8.89
CA ILE A 197 14.40 29.16 -8.92
C ILE A 197 13.55 29.46 -10.15
N ASP A 198 13.88 28.89 -11.30
CA ASP A 198 13.13 29.06 -12.55
C ASP A 198 11.74 28.39 -12.48
N TRP A 199 11.63 27.26 -11.78
CA TRP A 199 10.34 26.61 -11.51
C TRP A 199 9.48 27.33 -10.47
N THR A 200 10.11 28.17 -9.64
CA THR A 200 9.43 28.82 -8.52
C THR A 200 8.50 29.93 -9.04
N PRO A 201 7.17 29.84 -8.83
CA PRO A 201 6.22 30.82 -9.32
C PRO A 201 6.48 32.23 -8.76
N GLU A 202 6.12 33.26 -9.52
CA GLU A 202 6.24 34.65 -9.06
C GLU A 202 5.15 35.02 -8.03
N GLU A 203 5.42 36.09 -7.28
CA GLU A 203 4.51 36.65 -6.29
C GLU A 203 3.10 36.88 -6.87
N GLY A 204 2.08 36.40 -6.15
CA GLY A 204 0.67 36.58 -6.54
C GLY A 204 0.08 35.51 -7.46
N GLN A 205 0.87 34.56 -7.97
CA GLN A 205 0.36 33.47 -8.83
C GLN A 205 -0.20 32.27 -8.04
N LEU A 206 -0.03 32.26 -6.71
CA LEU A 206 -0.35 31.12 -5.85
C LEU A 206 -1.64 31.37 -5.06
N ALA A 207 -2.75 30.84 -5.55
CA ALA A 207 -4.05 30.92 -4.87
C ALA A 207 -4.25 29.87 -3.76
N ARG A 208 -3.34 28.90 -3.62
CA ARG A 208 -3.48 27.75 -2.69
C ARG A 208 -2.16 27.45 -1.98
N PRO A 209 -2.18 27.08 -0.68
CA PRO A 209 -0.96 26.80 0.10
C PRO A 209 -0.05 25.75 -0.55
N LEU A 210 -0.60 24.67 -1.11
CA LEU A 210 0.19 23.57 -1.68
C LEU A 210 0.63 23.80 -3.14
N ALA A 211 0.20 24.89 -3.80
CA ALA A 211 0.42 25.05 -5.23
C ALA A 211 1.91 25.15 -5.60
N ALA A 212 2.73 25.83 -4.80
CA ALA A 212 4.18 25.90 -5.05
C ALA A 212 4.85 24.53 -4.89
N LEU A 213 4.40 23.74 -3.90
CA LEU A 213 4.87 22.38 -3.69
C LEU A 213 4.47 21.45 -4.85
N ASP A 214 3.24 21.59 -5.35
CA ASP A 214 2.77 20.83 -6.51
C ASP A 214 3.55 21.18 -7.78
N VAL A 215 3.89 22.46 -7.99
CA VAL A 215 4.76 22.88 -9.09
C VAL A 215 6.16 22.29 -8.94
N LEU A 216 6.73 22.30 -7.74
CA LEU A 216 8.04 21.70 -7.48
C LEU A 216 8.04 20.19 -7.78
N TYR A 217 7.04 19.45 -7.27
CA TYR A 217 6.88 18.03 -7.54
C TYR A 217 6.68 17.74 -9.03
N ALA A 218 5.80 18.48 -9.70
CA ALA A 218 5.55 18.32 -11.12
C ALA A 218 6.80 18.59 -11.97
N SER A 219 7.59 19.59 -11.60
CA SER A 219 8.80 19.98 -12.34
C SER A 219 9.92 18.94 -12.19
N ILE A 220 10.16 18.46 -10.96
CA ILE A 220 11.12 17.36 -10.70
C ILE A 220 10.67 16.11 -11.45
N LEU A 221 9.39 15.75 -11.37
CA LEU A 221 8.86 14.55 -12.00
C LEU A 221 8.92 14.62 -13.53
N SER A 222 8.65 15.80 -14.11
CA SER A 222 8.73 16.01 -15.56
C SER A 222 10.18 15.92 -16.06
N ALA A 223 11.13 16.56 -15.35
CA ALA A 223 12.55 16.47 -15.68
C ALA A 223 13.08 15.03 -15.60
N ALA A 224 12.66 14.28 -14.57
CA ALA A 224 13.01 12.86 -14.43
C ALA A 224 12.39 12.00 -15.54
N LYS A 225 11.12 12.26 -15.89
CA LYS A 225 10.43 11.59 -17.01
C LYS A 225 11.19 11.79 -18.33
N GLU A 226 11.51 13.03 -18.67
CA GLU A 226 12.22 13.37 -19.90
C GLU A 226 13.59 12.71 -19.95
N SER A 227 14.34 12.75 -18.84
CA SER A 227 15.67 12.13 -18.74
C SER A 227 15.59 10.61 -18.86
N TYR A 228 14.62 9.97 -18.21
CA TYR A 228 14.44 8.51 -18.26
C TYR A 228 14.05 8.02 -19.65
N GLU A 229 13.06 8.68 -20.28
CA GLU A 229 12.52 8.29 -21.60
C GLU A 229 13.48 8.61 -22.76
N ALA A 230 14.43 9.54 -22.56
CA ALA A 230 15.47 9.85 -23.53
C ALA A 230 16.57 8.78 -23.65
N VAL A 231 16.71 7.89 -22.66
CA VAL A 231 17.71 6.80 -22.71
C VAL A 231 17.21 5.70 -23.65
N ASP A 232 18.03 5.31 -24.63
CA ASP A 232 17.66 4.32 -25.67
C ASP A 232 17.13 3.00 -25.10
N THR A 233 17.70 2.50 -24.00
CA THR A 233 17.25 1.25 -23.35
C THR A 233 15.86 1.34 -22.74
N ASN A 234 15.38 2.56 -22.48
CA ASN A 234 14.04 2.83 -21.93
C ASN A 234 13.05 3.29 -23.01
N ARG A 235 13.46 3.35 -24.28
CA ARG A 235 12.63 3.86 -25.36
C ARG A 235 11.34 3.04 -25.48
N GLY A 236 10.20 3.73 -25.44
CA GLY A 236 8.87 3.13 -25.50
C GLY A 236 8.32 2.67 -24.13
N ARG A 237 9.07 2.82 -23.04
CA ARG A 237 8.54 2.65 -21.68
C ARG A 237 7.78 3.90 -21.26
N ASN A 238 6.73 3.70 -20.47
CA ASN A 238 5.98 4.80 -19.87
C ASN A 238 6.48 5.01 -18.43
N PHE A 239 7.31 6.03 -18.23
CA PHE A 239 7.93 6.31 -16.93
C PHE A 239 6.91 6.49 -15.81
N LEU A 240 5.84 7.24 -16.06
CA LEU A 240 4.81 7.52 -15.06
C LEU A 240 4.07 6.24 -14.64
N LEU A 241 3.81 5.35 -15.59
CA LEU A 241 3.17 4.06 -15.34
C LEU A 241 4.05 3.15 -14.47
N LEU A 242 5.35 3.10 -14.75
CA LEU A 242 6.33 2.35 -13.96
C LEU A 242 6.45 2.88 -12.53
N LEU A 243 6.65 4.20 -12.39
CA LEU A 243 6.73 4.86 -11.08
C LEU A 243 5.46 4.57 -10.27
N ARG A 244 4.30 4.72 -10.90
CA ARG A 244 3.00 4.46 -10.26
C ARG A 244 2.81 2.99 -9.92
N ALA A 245 3.32 2.05 -10.72
CA ALA A 245 3.27 0.63 -10.41
C ALA A 245 4.05 0.30 -9.13
N HIS A 246 5.29 0.80 -8.99
CA HIS A 246 6.05 0.62 -7.75
C HIS A 246 5.42 1.34 -6.54
N HIS A 247 4.84 2.52 -6.75
CA HIS A 247 4.13 3.24 -5.69
C HIS A 247 2.95 2.42 -5.13
N ILE A 248 2.06 1.92 -5.99
CA ILE A 248 0.92 1.13 -5.52
C ILE A 248 1.35 -0.23 -4.93
N ASN A 249 2.51 -0.77 -5.35
CA ASN A 249 3.10 -1.96 -4.76
C ASN A 249 3.58 -1.70 -3.32
N SER A 250 4.31 -0.61 -3.07
CA SER A 250 4.73 -0.22 -1.72
C SER A 250 3.56 0.03 -0.78
N ASP A 251 2.46 0.60 -1.28
CA ASP A 251 1.27 0.81 -0.45
C ASP A 251 0.45 -0.48 -0.22
N GLY A 252 0.86 -1.62 -0.79
CA GLY A 252 0.09 -2.86 -0.77
C GLY A 252 -1.26 -2.75 -1.49
N ARG A 253 -1.45 -1.72 -2.34
CA ARG A 253 -2.68 -1.47 -3.11
C ARG A 253 -2.84 -2.42 -4.29
N VAL A 254 -1.86 -3.28 -4.50
CA VAL A 254 -1.93 -4.43 -5.39
C VAL A 254 -2.14 -5.65 -4.50
N GLY A 255 -3.41 -6.12 -4.41
CA GLY A 255 -3.82 -7.34 -3.69
C GLY A 255 -3.47 -7.47 -2.22
N GLY A 256 -3.28 -6.37 -1.50
CA GLY A 256 -3.06 -6.36 -0.05
C GLY A 256 -1.70 -6.93 0.36
N ARG A 257 -0.76 -7.07 -0.57
CA ARG A 257 0.62 -7.53 -0.33
C ARG A 257 1.60 -6.66 -1.09
N LYS A 258 2.80 -6.55 -0.55
CA LYS A 258 3.92 -5.83 -1.15
C LYS A 258 4.88 -6.83 -1.78
N TRP A 259 5.40 -6.51 -2.96
CA TRP A 259 6.50 -7.25 -3.59
C TRP A 259 7.83 -6.55 -3.37
N ASP A 260 8.88 -7.35 -3.24
CA ASP A 260 10.25 -6.85 -3.33
C ASP A 260 10.46 -6.14 -4.67
N ALA A 261 11.23 -5.04 -4.67
CA ALA A 261 11.45 -4.24 -5.88
C ALA A 261 12.06 -5.02 -7.04
N GLN A 262 12.95 -5.99 -6.80
CA GLN A 262 13.56 -6.81 -7.86
C GLN A 262 12.56 -7.82 -8.41
N GLU A 263 11.79 -8.47 -7.54
CA GLU A 263 10.71 -9.37 -7.98
C GLU A 263 9.64 -8.58 -8.76
N PHE A 264 9.37 -7.34 -8.36
CA PHE A 264 8.42 -6.48 -9.04
C PHE A 264 8.94 -5.98 -10.40
N ASP A 265 10.23 -5.69 -10.54
CA ASP A 265 10.87 -5.42 -11.84
C ASP A 265 10.64 -6.58 -12.82
N GLU A 266 10.79 -7.83 -12.37
CA GLU A 266 10.53 -9.01 -13.21
C GLU A 266 9.07 -9.11 -13.63
N ILE A 267 8.12 -8.78 -12.75
CA ILE A 267 6.68 -8.70 -13.08
C ILE A 267 6.44 -7.66 -14.16
N LEU A 268 7.07 -6.49 -14.04
CA LEU A 268 6.95 -5.40 -15.02
C LEU A 268 7.79 -5.64 -16.30
N ASN A 269 8.44 -6.81 -16.42
CA ASN A 269 9.31 -7.19 -17.52
C ASN A 269 10.44 -6.18 -17.76
N LEU A 270 11.04 -5.70 -16.66
CA LEU A 270 12.18 -4.79 -16.65
C LEU A 270 13.49 -5.56 -16.46
N GLU A 271 14.62 -4.89 -16.77
CA GLU A 271 15.93 -5.42 -16.43
C GLU A 271 16.14 -5.47 -14.91
N ARG A 272 17.11 -6.27 -14.49
CA ARG A 272 17.52 -6.33 -13.09
C ARG A 272 17.95 -4.95 -12.58
N ASN A 273 17.40 -4.54 -11.44
CA ASN A 273 17.64 -3.25 -10.79
C ASN A 273 17.12 -2.04 -11.59
N ALA A 274 16.16 -2.23 -12.51
CA ALA A 274 15.56 -1.13 -13.25
C ALA A 274 14.87 -0.11 -12.33
N HIS A 275 14.35 -0.55 -11.17
CA HIS A 275 13.80 0.34 -10.16
C HIS A 275 14.82 1.39 -9.64
N GLU A 276 16.11 1.06 -9.57
CA GLU A 276 17.16 2.02 -9.17
C GLU A 276 17.31 3.13 -10.22
N VAL A 277 17.29 2.75 -11.50
CA VAL A 277 17.35 3.69 -12.62
C VAL A 277 16.09 4.56 -12.68
N LEU A 278 14.93 3.98 -12.40
CA LEU A 278 13.63 4.65 -12.41
C LEU A 278 13.58 5.83 -11.44
N VAL A 279 14.16 5.69 -10.24
CA VAL A 279 14.13 6.76 -9.22
C VAL A 279 15.41 7.59 -9.15
N PHE A 280 16.37 7.37 -10.06
CA PHE A 280 17.67 8.03 -10.02
C PHE A 280 17.54 9.56 -9.97
N ASP A 281 16.74 10.14 -10.87
CA ASP A 281 16.48 11.59 -10.92
C ASP A 281 15.35 12.04 -9.96
N LEU A 282 14.80 11.10 -9.17
CA LEU A 282 13.77 11.33 -8.15
C LEU A 282 14.31 11.23 -6.72
N HIS A 283 15.63 11.21 -6.52
CA HIS A 283 16.29 11.03 -5.21
C HIS A 283 15.89 12.07 -4.14
N SER A 284 15.29 13.19 -4.55
CA SER A 284 14.77 14.21 -3.64
C SER A 284 13.37 13.91 -3.10
N LEU A 285 12.64 13.00 -3.76
CA LEU A 285 11.25 12.65 -3.50
C LEU A 285 11.09 11.22 -3.01
N VAL A 286 11.84 10.29 -3.62
CA VAL A 286 11.66 8.85 -3.46
C VAL A 286 13.01 8.15 -3.38
N ILE A 287 13.08 7.10 -2.57
CA ILE A 287 14.21 6.17 -2.50
C ILE A 287 13.72 4.74 -2.39
N PHE A 288 14.56 3.77 -2.78
CA PHE A 288 14.39 2.38 -2.35
C PHE A 288 15.23 2.13 -1.10
N HIS A 289 14.65 1.49 -0.10
CA HIS A 289 15.38 1.09 1.10
C HIS A 289 15.10 -0.37 1.48
N PRO A 290 16.03 -1.03 2.19
CA PRO A 290 15.78 -2.34 2.77
C PRO A 290 14.60 -2.33 3.72
N TYR A 291 13.76 -3.36 3.66
CA TYR A 291 12.69 -3.56 4.64
C TYR A 291 13.31 -4.05 5.96
N PRO A 292 12.97 -3.42 7.11
CA PRO A 292 13.63 -3.71 8.38
C PRO A 292 13.56 -5.19 8.79
N ASP A 293 12.43 -5.84 8.54
CA ASP A 293 12.16 -7.19 9.06
C ASP A 293 12.53 -8.31 8.07
N ILE A 294 12.80 -7.98 6.81
CA ILE A 294 13.01 -8.97 5.74
C ILE A 294 14.32 -8.65 5.01
N PRO A 295 15.43 -9.35 5.34
CA PRO A 295 16.71 -9.13 4.70
C PRO A 295 16.63 -9.22 3.17
N GLY A 296 17.22 -8.23 2.51
CA GLY A 296 17.27 -8.13 1.05
C GLY A 296 15.96 -7.77 0.36
N TYR A 297 14.88 -7.52 1.11
CA TYR A 297 13.65 -6.96 0.55
C TYR A 297 13.81 -5.45 0.37
N LEU A 298 13.54 -4.93 -0.83
CA LEU A 298 13.60 -3.50 -1.13
C LEU A 298 12.18 -2.95 -1.38
N GLU A 299 11.89 -1.81 -0.77
CA GLU A 299 10.61 -1.11 -0.92
C GLU A 299 10.83 0.35 -1.35
N MET A 300 9.95 0.85 -2.23
CA MET A 300 9.91 2.26 -2.59
C MET A 300 9.32 3.07 -1.42
N HIS A 301 10.04 4.12 -1.02
CA HIS A 301 9.68 4.98 0.11
C HIS A 301 9.70 6.45 -0.29
N PHE A 302 8.64 7.13 0.08
CA PHE A 302 8.43 8.55 -0.13
C PHE A 302 9.00 9.32 1.06
N TYR A 303 9.83 10.34 0.83
CA TYR A 303 10.32 11.16 1.96
C TYR A 303 9.20 11.90 2.68
N HIS A 304 8.09 12.15 1.98
CA HIS A 304 6.94 12.80 2.55
C HIS A 304 5.66 12.31 1.88
N ARG A 305 4.63 12.06 2.68
CA ARG A 305 3.33 11.56 2.20
C ARG A 305 2.66 12.50 1.18
N SER A 306 2.90 13.81 1.28
CA SER A 306 2.32 14.78 0.33
C SER A 306 2.72 14.55 -1.13
N PHE A 307 3.84 13.87 -1.43
CA PHE A 307 4.20 13.47 -2.79
C PHE A 307 3.42 12.23 -3.26
N SER A 308 3.22 11.24 -2.39
CA SER A 308 2.30 10.12 -2.66
C SER A 308 0.87 10.64 -2.94
N GLU A 309 0.38 11.57 -2.12
CA GLU A 309 -0.93 12.23 -2.31
C GLU A 309 -0.98 13.07 -3.60
N PHE A 310 0.13 13.70 -3.99
CA PHE A 310 0.23 14.41 -5.27
C PHE A 310 0.03 13.42 -6.43
N LEU A 311 0.72 12.28 -6.40
CA LEU A 311 0.58 11.24 -7.44
C LEU A 311 -0.79 10.58 -7.45
N ASP A 312 -1.52 10.58 -6.34
CA ASP A 312 -2.89 10.05 -6.23
C ASP A 312 -3.98 11.07 -6.61
N SER A 313 -3.63 12.33 -6.80
CA SER A 313 -4.58 13.41 -7.07
C SER A 313 -4.48 13.89 -8.52
N GLU A 314 -5.52 13.64 -9.31
CA GLU A 314 -5.65 14.13 -10.68
C GLU A 314 -5.59 15.66 -10.75
N THR A 315 -6.19 16.35 -9.78
CA THR A 315 -6.24 17.82 -9.77
C THR A 315 -4.88 18.45 -9.44
N ARG A 316 -4.04 17.76 -8.66
CA ARG A 316 -2.69 18.22 -8.32
C ARG A 316 -1.67 17.85 -9.39
N SER A 317 -1.64 16.57 -9.80
CA SER A 317 -0.65 16.05 -10.76
C SER A 317 -1.01 16.27 -12.23
N LYS A 318 -2.29 16.56 -12.55
CA LYS A 318 -2.76 16.97 -13.88
C LYS A 318 -2.31 15.99 -14.98
N ASN A 319 -1.51 16.46 -15.93
CA ASN A 319 -0.97 15.67 -17.05
C ASN A 319 0.02 14.57 -16.61
N LEU A 320 0.49 14.59 -15.36
CA LEU A 320 1.34 13.56 -14.77
C LEU A 320 0.54 12.49 -14.02
N PHE A 321 -0.79 12.64 -13.95
CA PHE A 321 -1.68 11.68 -13.29
C PHE A 321 -1.80 10.39 -14.10
N VAL A 322 -1.74 9.25 -13.39
CA VAL A 322 -2.05 7.94 -13.96
C VAL A 322 -3.09 7.27 -13.07
N THR A 323 -4.20 6.88 -13.67
CA THR A 323 -5.31 6.25 -12.94
C THR A 323 -4.89 4.91 -12.35
N GLN A 324 -5.42 4.56 -11.18
CA GLN A 324 -5.14 3.25 -10.57
C GLN A 324 -5.58 2.09 -11.48
N ILE A 325 -6.62 2.29 -12.28
CA ILE A 325 -7.12 1.29 -13.25
C ILE A 325 -6.05 0.99 -14.31
N GLN A 326 -5.43 2.02 -14.89
CA GLN A 326 -4.35 1.84 -15.86
C GLN A 326 -3.15 1.11 -15.27
N VAL A 327 -2.75 1.49 -14.04
CA VAL A 327 -1.62 0.86 -13.36
C VAL A 327 -1.92 -0.61 -13.05
N LYS A 328 -3.12 -0.93 -12.54
CA LYS A 328 -3.53 -2.31 -12.28
C LYS A 328 -3.54 -3.15 -13.55
N ALA A 329 -4.11 -2.63 -14.63
CA ALA A 329 -4.13 -3.33 -15.93
C ALA A 329 -2.70 -3.62 -16.43
N TYR A 330 -1.78 -2.68 -16.25
CA TYR A 330 -0.37 -2.85 -16.62
C TYR A 330 0.34 -3.92 -15.79
N VAL A 331 0.15 -3.93 -14.47
CA VAL A 331 0.72 -4.97 -13.58
C VAL A 331 0.14 -6.35 -13.91
N LEU A 332 -1.17 -6.44 -14.17
CA LEU A 332 -1.82 -7.68 -14.56
C LEU A 332 -1.27 -8.22 -15.88
N GLU A 333 -1.04 -7.35 -16.86
CA GLU A 333 -0.42 -7.73 -18.13
C GLU A 333 0.99 -8.31 -17.91
N GLY A 334 1.80 -7.65 -17.08
CA GLY A 334 3.13 -8.14 -16.70
C GLY A 334 3.08 -9.54 -16.04
N LEU A 335 2.16 -9.76 -15.11
CA LEU A 335 1.94 -11.07 -14.49
C LEU A 335 1.54 -12.15 -15.50
N VAL A 336 0.61 -11.84 -16.41
CA VAL A 336 0.19 -12.78 -17.45
C VAL A 336 1.37 -13.17 -18.36
N GLN A 337 2.16 -12.18 -18.78
CA GLN A 337 3.34 -12.43 -19.60
C GLN A 337 4.40 -13.26 -18.85
N LEU A 338 4.67 -12.93 -17.59
CA LEU A 338 5.60 -13.68 -16.76
C LEU A 338 5.17 -15.15 -16.62
N ILE A 339 3.88 -15.40 -16.39
CA ILE A 339 3.32 -16.75 -16.30
C ILE A 339 3.43 -17.50 -17.63
N ASN A 340 3.17 -16.83 -18.74
CA ASN A 340 3.24 -17.44 -20.06
C ASN A 340 4.68 -17.79 -20.48
N LYS A 341 5.67 -16.97 -20.11
CA LYS A 341 7.10 -17.20 -20.40
C LYS A 341 7.69 -18.44 -19.71
N VAL A 342 7.10 -18.91 -18.61
CA VAL A 342 7.61 -20.09 -17.91
C VAL A 342 7.36 -21.35 -18.72
N SER A 343 8.42 -22.02 -19.16
CA SER A 343 8.34 -23.33 -19.81
C SER A 343 8.38 -24.44 -18.75
N LEU A 344 7.52 -25.45 -18.89
CA LEU A 344 7.50 -26.61 -18.01
C LEU A 344 8.49 -27.66 -18.50
N GLU A 345 9.66 -27.75 -17.86
CA GLU A 345 10.59 -28.87 -18.07
C GLU A 345 9.93 -30.21 -17.65
N PRO A 346 9.87 -31.24 -18.51
CA PRO A 346 9.17 -32.51 -18.23
C PRO A 346 9.70 -33.26 -16.99
N SER A 347 10.99 -33.12 -16.68
CA SER A 347 11.67 -33.75 -15.55
C SER A 347 11.82 -32.83 -14.33
N SER A 348 11.53 -31.54 -14.47
CA SER A 348 11.61 -30.61 -13.34
C SER A 348 10.36 -30.70 -12.49
N THR A 349 10.56 -30.84 -11.19
CA THR A 349 9.50 -30.81 -10.19
C THR A 349 9.09 -29.39 -9.79
N ARG A 350 9.73 -28.35 -10.36
CA ARG A 350 9.59 -26.92 -10.02
C ARG A 350 9.39 -26.07 -11.28
N ALA A 351 8.32 -25.26 -11.31
CA ALA A 351 8.26 -24.08 -12.16
C ALA A 351 9.02 -22.96 -11.44
N THR A 352 10.20 -22.59 -11.91
CA THR A 352 10.95 -21.43 -11.42
C THR A 352 10.57 -20.22 -12.26
N PHE A 353 9.86 -19.25 -11.66
CA PHE A 353 9.58 -17.97 -12.31
C PHE A 353 10.81 -17.08 -12.17
N GLY A 354 11.85 -17.32 -12.98
CA GLY A 354 13.07 -16.50 -12.94
C GLY A 354 13.72 -16.47 -11.55
N SER A 355 13.99 -15.26 -11.02
CA SER A 355 14.54 -15.08 -9.68
C SER A 355 13.48 -14.88 -8.59
N VAL A 356 12.20 -14.80 -8.96
CA VAL A 356 11.07 -14.74 -8.02
C VAL A 356 11.10 -15.96 -7.10
N SER A 357 11.39 -15.70 -5.84
CA SER A 357 11.71 -16.73 -4.85
C SER A 357 10.68 -16.78 -3.73
N ARG A 358 9.96 -15.68 -3.50
CA ARG A 358 9.12 -15.50 -2.30
C ARG A 358 7.65 -15.71 -2.55
N GLU A 359 7.12 -15.27 -3.68
CA GLU A 359 5.68 -15.31 -3.97
C GLU A 359 5.39 -15.86 -5.37
N SER A 360 4.25 -16.55 -5.54
CA SER A 360 3.88 -17.10 -6.84
C SER A 360 3.17 -16.02 -7.67
N PRO A 361 3.62 -15.73 -8.91
CA PRO A 361 2.92 -14.81 -9.81
C PRO A 361 1.46 -15.20 -10.05
N VAL A 362 1.15 -16.50 -9.97
CA VAL A 362 -0.21 -17.04 -10.04
C VAL A 362 -1.09 -16.56 -8.88
N PHE A 363 -0.57 -16.55 -7.66
CA PHE A 363 -1.31 -16.04 -6.50
C PHE A 363 -1.48 -14.53 -6.59
N ALA A 364 -0.43 -13.81 -7.02
CA ALA A 364 -0.53 -12.39 -7.29
C ALA A 364 -1.64 -12.08 -8.29
N LEU A 365 -1.71 -12.81 -9.40
CA LEU A 365 -2.76 -12.64 -10.41
C LEU A 365 -4.16 -12.81 -9.82
N ALA A 366 -4.37 -13.82 -8.96
CA ALA A 366 -5.66 -14.03 -8.29
C ALA A 366 -6.04 -12.90 -7.35
N LEU A 367 -5.09 -12.42 -6.55
CA LEU A 367 -5.32 -11.30 -5.63
C LEU A 367 -5.54 -9.98 -6.38
N TYR A 368 -4.86 -9.79 -7.51
CA TYR A 368 -4.79 -8.49 -8.19
C TYR A 368 -5.93 -8.31 -9.18
N SER A 369 -6.46 -9.42 -9.69
CA SER A 369 -7.50 -9.41 -10.72
C SER A 369 -8.91 -9.14 -10.19
N ASN A 370 -9.10 -8.91 -8.89
CA ASN A 370 -10.41 -8.87 -8.24
C ASN A 370 -11.25 -10.11 -8.60
N LYS A 371 -10.74 -11.30 -8.27
CA LYS A 371 -11.40 -12.57 -8.63
C LYS A 371 -11.63 -12.69 -10.14
N GLY A 372 -10.67 -12.25 -10.96
CA GLY A 372 -10.68 -12.39 -12.42
C GLY A 372 -11.51 -11.36 -13.19
N GLU A 373 -12.26 -10.48 -12.51
CA GLU A 373 -13.14 -9.49 -13.15
C GLU A 373 -12.35 -8.44 -13.95
N THR A 374 -11.18 -8.04 -13.47
CA THR A 374 -10.38 -6.97 -14.11
C THR A 374 -9.50 -7.46 -15.25
N LEU A 375 -9.43 -8.78 -15.50
CA LEU A 375 -8.70 -9.33 -16.65
C LEU A 375 -9.44 -9.01 -17.95
N SER A 376 -8.69 -8.61 -18.98
CA SER A 376 -9.26 -8.46 -20.32
C SER A 376 -9.54 -9.83 -20.95
N GLY A 377 -10.43 -9.88 -21.95
CA GLY A 377 -10.67 -11.11 -22.71
C GLY A 377 -9.40 -11.67 -23.37
N GLN A 378 -8.53 -10.78 -23.87
CA GLN A 378 -7.23 -11.17 -24.44
C GLN A 378 -6.30 -11.80 -23.40
N GLN A 379 -6.25 -11.26 -22.18
CA GLN A 379 -5.45 -11.84 -21.09
C GLN A 379 -5.96 -13.23 -20.69
N ILE A 380 -7.28 -13.39 -20.61
CA ILE A 380 -7.92 -14.69 -20.31
C ILE A 380 -7.55 -15.73 -21.38
N LEU A 381 -7.69 -15.37 -22.66
CA LEU A 381 -7.33 -16.25 -23.77
C LEU A 381 -5.83 -16.57 -23.79
N ALA A 382 -4.97 -15.57 -23.54
CA ALA A 382 -3.52 -15.77 -23.49
C ALA A 382 -3.09 -16.74 -22.39
N LEU A 383 -3.76 -16.73 -21.23
CA LEU A 383 -3.55 -17.71 -20.16
C LEU A 383 -4.07 -19.09 -20.56
N ALA A 384 -5.21 -19.15 -21.25
CA ALA A 384 -5.86 -20.40 -21.66
C ALA A 384 -5.13 -21.17 -22.76
N HIS A 385 -4.63 -20.49 -23.78
CA HIS A 385 -3.99 -21.16 -24.90
C HIS A 385 -2.55 -21.63 -24.62
N ASN A 386 -1.82 -21.03 -23.67
CA ASN A 386 -0.40 -21.32 -23.43
C ASN A 386 -0.12 -22.41 -22.39
N ASP A 387 -1.06 -23.35 -22.21
CA ASP A 387 -1.05 -24.35 -21.14
C ASP A 387 -0.88 -23.70 -19.74
N GLY A 388 -1.26 -22.42 -19.63
CA GLY A 388 -1.06 -21.59 -18.44
C GLY A 388 -1.65 -22.30 -17.23
N TRP A 389 -2.87 -22.80 -17.35
CA TRP A 389 -3.60 -23.42 -16.24
C TRP A 389 -2.98 -24.70 -15.69
N ARG A 390 -2.31 -25.54 -16.50
CA ARG A 390 -1.52 -26.66 -15.98
C ARG A 390 -0.28 -26.17 -15.22
N LYS A 391 0.31 -25.03 -15.63
CA LYS A 391 1.37 -24.36 -14.86
C LYS A 391 0.83 -23.90 -13.51
N PHE A 392 -0.40 -23.39 -13.45
CA PHE A 392 -1.04 -23.03 -12.18
C PHE A 392 -1.18 -24.28 -11.30
N ASP A 393 -1.75 -25.38 -11.79
CA ASP A 393 -1.96 -26.60 -10.99
C ASP A 393 -0.66 -27.20 -10.44
N ARG A 394 0.40 -27.26 -11.26
CA ARG A 394 1.73 -27.71 -10.83
C ARG A 394 2.38 -26.79 -9.81
N THR A 395 2.24 -25.46 -9.99
CA THR A 395 2.81 -24.46 -9.09
C THR A 395 2.11 -24.47 -7.73
N LEU A 396 0.79 -24.62 -7.76
CA LEU A 396 -0.08 -24.50 -6.60
C LEU A 396 -0.12 -25.79 -5.78
N SER A 397 -0.05 -26.97 -6.40
CA SER A 397 -0.13 -28.26 -5.70
C SER A 397 0.97 -28.56 -4.67
N LYS A 398 2.01 -27.73 -4.56
CA LYS A 398 3.14 -27.94 -3.63
C LYS A 398 3.38 -26.80 -2.63
N THR A 399 2.81 -25.62 -2.82
CA THR A 399 2.96 -24.52 -1.86
C THR A 399 2.04 -24.74 -0.67
N GLY A 400 2.59 -25.16 0.47
CA GLY A 400 1.87 -25.22 1.76
C GLY A 400 1.28 -23.89 2.24
N ARG A 401 1.55 -22.78 1.52
CA ARG A 401 0.93 -21.45 1.68
C ARG A 401 -0.48 -21.32 1.05
N PHE A 402 -1.07 -22.42 0.60
CA PHE A 402 -2.43 -22.49 0.05
C PHE A 402 -3.54 -22.01 1.00
N ALA A 403 -3.25 -21.88 2.30
CA ALA A 403 -4.21 -22.27 3.33
C ALA A 403 -5.47 -21.41 3.52
N LEU A 404 -5.61 -20.19 2.96
CA LEU A 404 -6.80 -19.35 3.22
C LEU A 404 -7.24 -18.45 2.04
N HIS A 405 -6.76 -18.68 0.82
CA HIS A 405 -7.01 -17.77 -0.32
C HIS A 405 -8.22 -18.20 -1.16
N ILE A 406 -9.43 -17.84 -0.72
CA ILE A 406 -10.70 -18.05 -1.44
C ILE A 406 -10.77 -17.32 -2.80
N ASP A 407 -9.91 -16.34 -3.03
CA ASP A 407 -9.88 -15.53 -4.25
C ASP A 407 -9.44 -16.31 -5.48
N LEU A 408 -8.68 -17.39 -5.29
CA LEU A 408 -8.16 -18.19 -6.39
C LEU A 408 -9.26 -19.06 -7.05
N PRO A 409 -10.05 -19.86 -6.32
CA PRO A 409 -11.25 -20.51 -6.88
C PRO A 409 -12.24 -19.51 -7.47
N ALA A 410 -12.43 -18.36 -6.81
CA ALA A 410 -13.33 -17.33 -7.31
C ALA A 410 -12.84 -16.77 -8.66
N MET A 411 -11.54 -16.48 -8.79
CA MET A 411 -10.95 -16.09 -10.07
C MET A 411 -11.18 -17.13 -11.16
N MET A 412 -10.88 -18.41 -10.87
CA MET A 412 -11.08 -19.47 -11.85
C MET A 412 -12.53 -19.58 -12.30
N PHE A 413 -13.46 -19.54 -11.35
CA PHE A 413 -14.88 -19.61 -11.64
C PHE A 413 -15.31 -18.45 -12.54
N SER A 414 -14.94 -17.20 -12.19
CA SER A 414 -15.22 -16.03 -13.02
C SER A 414 -14.65 -16.18 -14.43
N ILE A 415 -13.41 -16.64 -14.56
CA ILE A 415 -12.77 -16.85 -15.87
C ILE A 415 -13.51 -17.92 -16.69
N MET A 416 -13.91 -19.02 -16.08
CA MET A 416 -14.69 -20.08 -16.74
C MET A 416 -16.03 -19.56 -17.26
N GLN A 417 -16.75 -18.78 -16.45
CA GLN A 417 -18.01 -18.17 -16.87
C GLN A 417 -17.82 -17.19 -18.02
N ARG A 418 -16.74 -16.40 -18.01
CA ARG A 418 -16.43 -15.46 -19.10
C ARG A 418 -16.00 -16.17 -20.38
N LEU A 419 -15.22 -17.25 -20.28
CA LEU A 419 -14.90 -18.11 -21.44
C LEU A 419 -16.15 -18.68 -22.09
N LYS A 420 -17.10 -19.16 -21.28
CA LYS A 420 -18.36 -19.76 -21.75
C LYS A 420 -19.34 -18.73 -22.32
N ASN A 421 -19.54 -17.62 -21.61
CA ASN A 421 -20.66 -16.69 -21.85
C ASN A 421 -20.25 -15.44 -22.64
N GLU A 422 -18.99 -14.98 -22.54
CA GLU A 422 -18.53 -13.73 -23.17
C GLU A 422 -17.59 -13.98 -24.36
N LEU A 423 -16.66 -14.93 -24.23
CA LEU A 423 -15.57 -15.12 -25.20
C LEU A 423 -15.83 -16.25 -26.22
N GLY A 424 -16.92 -17.00 -26.07
CA GLY A 424 -17.33 -18.03 -27.02
C GLY A 424 -16.43 -19.27 -27.06
N GLU A 425 -15.70 -19.55 -25.98
CA GLU A 425 -14.71 -20.64 -25.87
C GLU A 425 -15.11 -21.66 -24.77
N PRO A 426 -16.26 -22.36 -24.89
CA PRO A 426 -16.75 -23.28 -23.87
C PRO A 426 -15.79 -24.47 -23.65
N GLY A 427 -15.11 -24.95 -24.70
CA GLY A 427 -14.15 -26.06 -24.57
C GLY A 427 -12.94 -25.72 -23.69
N LEU A 428 -12.50 -24.46 -23.69
CA LEU A 428 -11.46 -23.99 -22.77
C LEU A 428 -11.98 -23.89 -21.33
N ALA A 429 -13.25 -23.50 -21.14
CA ALA A 429 -13.90 -23.49 -19.83
C ALA A 429 -14.06 -24.91 -19.27
N ASP A 430 -14.46 -25.88 -20.09
CA ASP A 430 -14.62 -27.27 -19.67
C ASP A 430 -13.29 -27.92 -19.28
N ALA A 431 -12.20 -27.59 -19.99
CA ALA A 431 -10.85 -28.03 -19.64
C ALA A 431 -10.39 -27.55 -18.25
N LEU A 432 -10.98 -26.48 -17.71
CA LEU A 432 -10.65 -25.93 -16.39
C LEU A 432 -11.38 -26.60 -15.22
N LYS A 433 -12.53 -27.25 -15.46
CA LYS A 433 -13.39 -27.84 -14.42
C LYS A 433 -12.64 -28.78 -13.47
N PRO A 434 -11.80 -29.73 -13.94
CA PRO A 434 -11.12 -30.67 -13.03
C PRO A 434 -10.14 -29.95 -12.09
N CYS A 435 -9.43 -28.95 -12.59
CA CYS A 435 -8.50 -28.14 -11.77
C CYS A 435 -9.27 -27.31 -10.73
N TYR A 436 -10.34 -26.65 -11.16
CA TYR A 436 -11.21 -25.86 -10.29
C TYR A 436 -11.80 -26.70 -9.15
N ASN A 437 -12.42 -27.83 -9.48
CA ASN A 437 -13.05 -28.72 -8.50
C ASN A 437 -12.04 -29.28 -7.49
N ASN A 438 -10.85 -29.68 -7.96
CA ASN A 438 -9.76 -30.15 -7.10
C ASN A 438 -9.32 -29.06 -6.10
N TRP A 439 -9.09 -27.82 -6.55
CA TRP A 439 -8.64 -26.74 -5.66
C TRP A 439 -9.74 -26.29 -4.69
N ARG A 440 -10.99 -26.21 -5.16
CA ARG A 440 -12.14 -25.93 -4.31
C ARG A 440 -12.25 -26.95 -3.18
N LYS A 441 -12.10 -28.24 -3.49
CA LYS A 441 -12.10 -29.32 -2.49
C LYS A 441 -10.96 -29.15 -1.48
N ARG A 442 -9.74 -28.86 -1.94
CA ARG A 442 -8.58 -28.62 -1.05
C ARG A 442 -8.80 -27.44 -0.10
N ILE A 443 -9.31 -26.31 -0.61
CA ILE A 443 -9.58 -25.12 0.21
C ILE A 443 -10.69 -25.41 1.22
N LYS A 444 -11.76 -26.10 0.81
CA LYS A 444 -12.83 -26.54 1.70
C LYS A 444 -12.30 -27.38 2.87
N THR A 445 -11.44 -28.37 2.59
CA THR A 445 -10.80 -29.19 3.64
C THR A 445 -9.94 -28.34 4.59
N ARG A 446 -9.15 -27.40 4.06
CA ARG A 446 -8.31 -26.52 4.89
C ARG A 446 -9.10 -25.55 5.75
N LEU A 447 -10.18 -24.98 5.22
CA LEU A 447 -11.08 -24.10 5.98
C LEU A 447 -11.73 -24.85 7.14
N ALA A 448 -12.11 -26.11 6.93
CA ALA A 448 -12.60 -26.98 7.99
C ALA A 448 -11.52 -27.29 9.04
N GLU A 449 -10.29 -27.62 8.63
CA GLU A 449 -9.15 -27.83 9.55
C GLU A 449 -8.81 -26.57 10.38
N ALA A 450 -9.04 -25.38 9.81
CA ALA A 450 -8.78 -24.10 10.46
C ALA A 450 -9.96 -23.55 11.29
N ASN A 451 -11.06 -24.30 11.41
CA ASN A 451 -12.32 -23.84 12.03
C ASN A 451 -12.86 -22.51 11.43
N ARG A 452 -12.71 -22.34 10.11
CA ARG A 452 -13.17 -21.18 9.33
C ARG A 452 -14.35 -21.53 8.42
N GLU A 453 -15.36 -22.17 8.99
CA GLU A 453 -16.56 -22.56 8.26
C GLU A 453 -17.38 -21.35 7.77
N ASP A 454 -17.22 -20.20 8.42
CA ASP A 454 -17.78 -18.91 8.00
C ASP A 454 -17.42 -18.55 6.55
N LEU A 455 -16.18 -18.87 6.13
CA LEU A 455 -15.67 -18.57 4.80
C LEU A 455 -16.13 -19.55 3.71
N LEU A 456 -16.72 -20.69 4.07
CA LEU A 456 -17.21 -21.68 3.09
C LEU A 456 -18.33 -21.11 2.22
N SER A 457 -19.13 -20.19 2.77
CA SER A 457 -20.20 -19.50 2.06
C SER A 457 -19.70 -18.60 0.91
N HIS A 458 -18.42 -18.23 0.91
CA HIS A 458 -17.81 -17.39 -0.11
C HIS A 458 -17.16 -18.18 -1.27
N LEU A 459 -17.14 -19.52 -1.19
CA LEU A 459 -16.65 -20.35 -2.29
C LEU A 459 -17.72 -20.47 -3.39
N PRO A 460 -17.35 -20.30 -4.67
CA PRO A 460 -18.29 -20.51 -5.76
C PRO A 460 -18.79 -21.98 -5.83
N PRO A 461 -19.89 -22.27 -6.53
CA PRO A 461 -20.47 -23.61 -6.61
C PRO A 461 -19.54 -24.61 -7.31
N GLU A 462 -19.73 -25.91 -7.05
CA GLU A 462 -19.06 -26.95 -7.84
C GLU A 462 -19.59 -26.94 -9.27
N GLU A 463 -18.70 -27.20 -10.23
CA GLU A 463 -19.07 -27.33 -11.64
C GLU A 463 -19.21 -28.82 -11.97
N PRO A 464 -20.36 -29.27 -12.49
CA PRO A 464 -20.57 -30.67 -12.83
C PRO A 464 -19.61 -31.11 -13.94
N GLU A 465 -18.94 -32.25 -13.75
CA GLU A 465 -18.17 -32.90 -14.80
C GLU A 465 -19.15 -33.47 -15.85
N GLU A 466 -18.78 -33.42 -17.13
CA GLU A 466 -19.66 -33.90 -18.21
C GLU A 466 -20.07 -35.36 -17.97
N GLY A 467 -21.36 -35.58 -17.72
CA GLY A 467 -21.94 -36.89 -17.36
C GLY A 467 -22.91 -36.85 -16.17
N GLU A 468 -22.86 -35.80 -15.35
CA GLU A 468 -23.83 -35.58 -14.25
C GLU A 468 -24.88 -34.52 -14.66
N THR A 469 -25.70 -34.82 -15.66
CA THR A 469 -26.97 -34.10 -15.83
C THR A 469 -27.87 -34.40 -14.63
N GLU A 470 -28.32 -33.34 -13.95
CA GLU A 470 -29.41 -33.39 -12.96
C GLU A 470 -30.52 -34.30 -13.48
N LYS A 471 -30.80 -35.38 -12.75
CA LYS A 471 -32.01 -36.17 -12.96
C LYS A 471 -33.20 -35.24 -12.76
N GLY A 472 -33.91 -35.00 -13.85
CA GLY A 472 -35.07 -34.12 -13.92
C GLY A 472 -36.08 -34.40 -12.82
N LYS A 473 -36.58 -33.32 -12.22
CA LYS A 473 -37.89 -33.32 -11.59
C LYS A 473 -38.92 -33.26 -12.72
N GLU A 474 -39.60 -34.38 -12.96
CA GLU A 474 -40.86 -34.38 -13.70
C GLU A 474 -41.91 -33.55 -12.94
N PRO A 475 -42.78 -32.80 -13.63
CA PRO A 475 -43.89 -32.10 -13.02
C PRO A 475 -45.04 -33.08 -12.74
N GLN A 476 -45.53 -33.12 -11.49
CA GLN A 476 -46.78 -33.78 -11.17
C GLN A 476 -47.95 -32.99 -11.76
N GLU A 477 -48.71 -33.67 -12.61
CA GLU A 477 -50.02 -33.26 -13.12
C GLU A 477 -51.02 -33.09 -11.95
N GLU A 478 -51.58 -31.89 -11.82
CA GLU A 478 -52.82 -31.67 -11.09
C GLU A 478 -54.00 -32.05 -11.99
N SER A 479 -54.78 -33.05 -11.58
CA SER A 479 -56.13 -33.30 -12.10
C SER A 479 -57.17 -32.88 -11.06
N ASP A 480 -57.99 -31.90 -11.46
CA ASP A 480 -59.20 -31.37 -10.84
C ASP A 480 -60.11 -32.41 -10.14
N SER A 481 -60.72 -32.02 -9.00
CA SER A 481 -62.17 -31.76 -8.95
C SER A 481 -62.74 -31.71 -7.51
N SER A 482 -63.47 -30.61 -7.25
CA SER A 482 -64.67 -30.49 -6.40
C SER A 482 -64.52 -30.36 -4.88
N ALA A 483 -64.76 -29.15 -4.34
CA ALA A 483 -66.09 -28.75 -3.81
C ALA A 483 -66.01 -27.60 -2.77
N HIS A 484 -66.64 -26.47 -3.12
CA HIS A 484 -67.48 -25.60 -2.27
C HIS A 484 -67.24 -25.49 -0.74
N LYS A 485 -66.92 -24.27 -0.26
CA LYS A 485 -67.79 -23.36 0.56
C LYS A 485 -66.93 -22.31 1.29
N VAL A 486 -67.09 -21.02 0.98
CA VAL A 486 -67.86 -19.99 1.74
C VAL A 486 -67.07 -19.32 2.87
N LEU A 487 -66.81 -18.02 2.64
CA LEU A 487 -66.77 -16.87 3.57
C LEU A 487 -66.16 -17.08 4.98
N ARG A 488 -65.02 -16.43 5.26
CA ARG A 488 -64.97 -15.03 5.74
C ARG A 488 -63.55 -14.48 5.70
#